data_AF-A0A8J4T4Q8-F1
#
_entry.id   AF-A0A8J4T4Q8-F1
#
_cell.length_a   1.000
_cell.length_b   1.000
_cell.length_c   1.000
_cell.angle_alpha   90.00
_cell.angle_beta   90.00
_cell.angle_gamma   90.00
#
_symmetry.space_group_name_H-M   'P 1'
#
loop_
_entity.id
_entity.type
_entity.pdbx_description
1 polymer ?
#
loop_
_entity_poly.entity_id
_entity_poly.type
_entity_poly.pdbx_seq_one_letter_code
_entity_poly.pdbx_strand_id
1 'polypeptide(L)'
;MNPLFRLRWSHRLNPVIWKIPLPSVVRFGCKPVGPFVCHSVRCYRIRLPNGEVPEQIKELTEKLFQGDRRSLSRSITLLESTNPLRRQEGQYILSQAMNYLHEQEKSSGRYTLRIGLSGPPGAGKSTFIESLGSRLTGTTPWLTDQEETTTEPDERKKKAKPVPIPTDKHRVAVLAIDPSSYATGGSLLADKTRMFELSRDPNAYIRPTPSGGNLGGVARSTNETVLLCEASGYDLVLVETVGVGQSETAVADMVDLFVLIIPPAGGDEYQGIKRGIVEYADIVLVNKADGDLLAPAHRIAIEYNSALKYQRRRRPNWRPEVMLVSSYMGTGLPAFWNRVLEFKAQHIATNELQSIRKKQMKVWMWNYIKEGVWDQFRAHPKIRLELAEIERQVEAGEMAPGPAAEQLVQLFSQTP
;
A
#
# COMPACT_ATOMS: atom_id res chain seq x y z
N MET A 1 60.24 39.30 -1.24
CA MET A 1 60.82 38.05 -1.77
C MET A 1 60.00 36.87 -1.28
N ASN A 2 59.77 35.92 -2.19
CA ASN A 2 58.99 34.67 -2.13
C ASN A 2 57.46 34.74 -2.22
N PRO A 3 56.92 34.48 -3.43
CA PRO A 3 55.53 34.14 -3.66
C PRO A 3 55.30 32.67 -4.10
N LEU A 4 54.10 32.19 -3.76
CA LEU A 4 53.21 31.33 -4.55
C LEU A 4 53.68 29.90 -4.95
N PHE A 5 53.11 28.90 -4.27
CA PHE A 5 52.89 27.56 -4.80
C PHE A 5 51.38 27.29 -4.96
N ARG A 6 50.92 27.20 -6.21
CA ARG A 6 49.67 26.55 -6.63
C ARG A 6 50.01 25.11 -7.01
N LEU A 7 49.36 24.12 -6.40
CA LEU A 7 49.40 22.73 -6.87
C LEU A 7 47.97 22.24 -7.16
N ARG A 8 47.75 21.97 -8.45
CA ARG A 8 46.58 21.27 -9.01
C ARG A 8 46.71 19.77 -8.66
N TRP A 9 45.62 19.18 -8.19
CA TRP A 9 45.48 17.73 -8.06
C TRP A 9 44.89 17.14 -9.36
N SER A 10 45.63 16.25 -10.01
CA SER A 10 45.16 15.39 -11.10
C SER A 10 45.10 13.94 -10.59
N HIS A 11 43.90 13.46 -10.25
CA HIS A 11 43.69 12.04 -9.97
C HIS A 11 43.53 11.27 -11.29
N ARG A 12 44.58 10.53 -11.70
CA ARG A 12 44.44 9.31 -12.48
C ARG A 12 44.51 8.13 -11.50
N LEU A 13 43.38 7.44 -11.31
CA LEU A 13 43.35 6.17 -10.60
C LEU A 13 43.33 5.03 -11.63
N ASN A 14 44.38 4.21 -11.61
CA ASN A 14 44.44 2.90 -12.24
C ASN A 14 43.55 1.92 -11.43
N PRO A 15 42.59 1.21 -12.04
CA PRO A 15 41.89 0.13 -11.36
C PRO A 15 42.71 -1.16 -11.41
N VAL A 16 43.09 -1.65 -10.24
CA VAL A 16 43.64 -3.00 -10.05
C VAL A 16 42.51 -4.01 -10.26
N ILE A 17 42.60 -4.80 -11.34
CA ILE A 17 41.65 -5.87 -11.67
C ILE A 17 42.00 -7.10 -10.83
N TRP A 18 41.20 -7.39 -9.80
CA TRP A 18 41.20 -8.70 -9.14
C TRP A 18 40.45 -9.71 -10.02
N LYS A 19 41.19 -10.58 -10.71
CA LYS A 19 40.62 -11.74 -11.42
C LYS A 19 40.26 -12.82 -10.38
N ILE A 20 38.98 -12.96 -10.08
CA ILE A 20 38.42 -14.14 -9.39
C ILE A 20 38.03 -15.15 -10.48
N PRO A 21 38.47 -16.42 -10.44
CA PRO A 21 38.08 -17.43 -11.41
C PRO A 21 36.62 -17.84 -11.19
N LEU A 22 35.77 -17.61 -12.19
CA LEU A 22 34.39 -18.12 -12.23
C LEU A 22 34.43 -19.64 -12.47
N PRO A 23 33.78 -20.48 -11.64
CA PRO A 23 33.63 -21.89 -11.97
C PRO A 23 32.72 -22.08 -13.19
N SER A 24 33.07 -23.09 -13.96
CA SER A 24 32.51 -23.52 -15.24
C SER A 24 30.98 -23.53 -15.28
N VAL A 25 30.44 -22.97 -16.36
CA VAL A 25 29.02 -22.99 -16.73
C VAL A 25 28.55 -24.44 -16.86
N VAL A 26 27.79 -24.92 -15.88
CA VAL A 26 27.00 -26.15 -16.03
C VAL A 26 25.81 -25.83 -16.93
N ARG A 27 25.92 -26.19 -18.22
CA ARG A 27 24.78 -26.20 -19.14
C ARG A 27 23.87 -27.39 -18.77
N PHE A 28 22.80 -27.13 -18.03
CA PHE A 28 21.68 -28.08 -17.95
C PHE A 28 20.89 -28.03 -19.26
N GLY A 29 21.26 -28.93 -20.18
CA GLY A 29 20.46 -29.23 -21.37
C GLY A 29 19.19 -29.97 -20.96
N CYS A 30 18.04 -29.39 -21.27
CA CYS A 30 16.74 -30.03 -21.10
C CYS A 30 16.57 -31.08 -22.20
N LYS A 31 16.64 -32.38 -21.87
CA LYS A 31 16.14 -33.45 -22.76
C LYS A 31 14.67 -33.72 -22.43
N PRO A 32 13.78 -33.78 -23.43
CA PRO A 32 12.36 -34.01 -23.19
C PRO A 32 12.10 -35.50 -22.95
N VAL A 33 11.31 -35.82 -21.92
CA VAL A 33 10.69 -37.13 -21.75
C VAL A 33 9.19 -36.89 -21.58
N GLY A 34 8.40 -37.23 -22.60
CA GLY A 34 6.94 -37.26 -22.55
C GLY A 34 6.22 -35.94 -22.88
N PRO A 35 4.89 -36.00 -23.17
CA PRO A 35 4.17 -34.94 -23.86
C PRO A 35 3.80 -33.84 -22.88
N PHE A 36 4.72 -32.90 -22.65
CA PHE A 36 4.46 -31.65 -21.93
C PHE A 36 4.71 -30.48 -22.87
N VAL A 37 3.64 -29.75 -23.19
CA VAL A 37 3.73 -28.50 -23.96
C VAL A 37 4.38 -27.44 -23.09
N CYS A 38 5.54 -26.95 -23.53
CA CYS A 38 6.33 -25.90 -22.90
C CYS A 38 6.11 -24.58 -23.65
N HIS A 39 5.59 -23.55 -22.98
CA HIS A 39 5.62 -22.17 -23.47
C HIS A 39 5.90 -21.17 -22.32
N SER A 40 7.20 -20.99 -22.07
CA SER A 40 7.90 -19.79 -21.57
C SER A 40 7.55 -19.10 -20.23
N VAL A 41 8.65 -18.77 -19.53
CA VAL A 41 8.85 -17.96 -18.30
C VAL A 41 8.53 -18.66 -16.96
N ARG A 42 9.48 -19.50 -16.54
CA ARG A 42 9.85 -19.82 -15.13
C ARG A 42 8.69 -19.95 -14.15
N CYS A 43 7.97 -21.08 -14.26
CA CYS A 43 7.11 -21.57 -13.19
C CYS A 43 7.92 -21.73 -11.89
N TYR A 44 7.74 -20.83 -10.93
CA TYR A 44 7.75 -21.26 -9.53
C TYR A 44 6.65 -22.32 -9.40
N ARG A 45 7.01 -23.61 -9.55
CA ARG A 45 6.09 -24.69 -9.22
C ARG A 45 5.91 -24.64 -7.71
N ILE A 46 4.81 -24.04 -7.26
CA ILE A 46 4.29 -24.31 -5.92
C ILE A 46 4.07 -25.82 -5.88
N ARG A 47 4.92 -26.52 -5.14
CA ARG A 47 4.77 -27.96 -4.92
C ARG A 47 3.62 -28.13 -3.94
N LEU A 48 2.41 -28.19 -4.47
CA LEU A 48 1.31 -28.83 -3.75
C LEU A 48 1.70 -30.30 -3.51
N PRO A 49 1.22 -30.95 -2.44
CA PRO A 49 1.68 -32.27 -1.99
C PRO A 49 1.76 -33.35 -3.09
N ASN A 50 0.91 -33.23 -4.12
CA ASN A 50 0.80 -34.19 -5.22
C ASN A 50 1.33 -33.64 -6.56
N GLY A 51 1.90 -32.44 -6.58
CA GLY A 51 2.38 -31.76 -7.79
C GLY A 51 1.28 -31.21 -8.72
N GLU A 52 0.01 -31.47 -8.42
CA GLU A 52 -1.15 -31.01 -9.18
C GLU A 52 -1.99 -29.99 -8.38
N VAL A 53 -2.51 -28.99 -9.08
CA VAL A 53 -3.42 -27.98 -8.51
C VAL A 53 -4.84 -28.54 -8.51
N PRO A 54 -5.55 -28.56 -7.36
CA PRO A 54 -6.93 -29.02 -7.31
C PRO A 54 -7.80 -28.27 -8.30
N GLU A 55 -8.70 -28.99 -8.99
CA GLU A 55 -9.57 -28.38 -10.00
C GLU A 55 -10.43 -27.24 -9.44
N GLN A 56 -10.87 -27.38 -8.20
CA GLN A 56 -11.60 -26.34 -7.46
C GLN A 56 -10.81 -25.02 -7.33
N ILE A 57 -9.47 -25.08 -7.25
CA ILE A 57 -8.61 -23.89 -7.16
C ILE A 57 -8.46 -23.23 -8.53
N LYS A 58 -8.42 -24.02 -9.62
CA LYS A 58 -8.41 -23.47 -10.98
C LYS A 58 -9.73 -22.77 -11.28
N GLU A 59 -10.86 -23.42 -11.00
CA GLU A 59 -12.20 -22.82 -11.15
C GLU A 59 -12.35 -21.55 -10.32
N LEU A 60 -11.86 -21.55 -9.08
CA LEU A 60 -11.82 -20.36 -8.22
C LEU A 60 -11.00 -19.22 -8.85
N THR A 61 -9.88 -19.54 -9.49
CA THR A 61 -9.00 -18.57 -10.17
C THR A 61 -9.68 -17.96 -11.39
N GLU A 62 -10.35 -18.78 -12.21
CA GLU A 62 -11.08 -18.30 -13.38
C GLU A 62 -12.24 -17.38 -12.99
N LYS A 63 -13.05 -17.78 -12.00
CA LYS A 63 -14.16 -16.95 -11.50
C LYS A 63 -13.66 -15.65 -10.86
N LEU A 64 -12.52 -15.68 -10.18
CA LEU A 64 -11.86 -14.47 -9.68
C LEU A 64 -11.61 -13.48 -10.82
N PHE A 65 -11.00 -13.92 -11.93
CA PHE A 65 -10.69 -13.04 -13.07
C PHE A 65 -11.94 -12.57 -13.83
N GLN A 66 -13.05 -13.30 -13.73
CA GLN A 66 -14.36 -12.87 -14.21
C GLN A 66 -15.04 -11.83 -13.28
N GLY A 67 -14.40 -11.49 -12.16
CA GLY A 67 -14.87 -10.47 -11.23
C GLY A 67 -15.87 -10.99 -10.19
N ASP A 68 -15.96 -12.30 -9.98
CA ASP A 68 -16.84 -12.88 -8.96
C ASP A 68 -16.38 -12.51 -7.54
N ARG A 69 -17.25 -11.79 -6.82
CA ARG A 69 -16.96 -11.27 -5.47
C ARG A 69 -16.72 -12.38 -4.44
N ARG A 70 -17.44 -13.51 -4.55
CA ARG A 70 -17.27 -14.63 -3.62
C ARG A 70 -15.92 -15.30 -3.81
N SER A 71 -15.50 -15.43 -5.07
CA SER A 71 -14.20 -15.98 -5.44
C SER A 71 -13.06 -15.09 -4.96
N LEU A 72 -13.20 -13.76 -5.07
CA LEU A 72 -12.28 -12.80 -4.45
C LEU A 72 -12.13 -13.02 -2.95
N SER A 73 -13.24 -13.03 -2.19
CA SER A 73 -13.17 -13.24 -0.74
C SER A 73 -12.56 -14.59 -0.34
N ARG A 74 -12.88 -15.66 -1.07
CA ARG A 74 -12.35 -16.99 -0.80
C ARG A 74 -10.85 -17.08 -1.10
N SER A 75 -10.38 -16.45 -2.19
CA SER A 75 -8.96 -16.36 -2.52
C SER A 75 -8.15 -15.58 -1.48
N ILE A 76 -8.69 -14.47 -0.97
CA ILE A 76 -8.09 -13.71 0.14
C ILE A 76 -8.02 -14.58 1.41
N THR A 77 -9.09 -15.31 1.72
CA THR A 77 -9.13 -16.21 2.89
C THR A 77 -8.07 -17.33 2.80
N LEU A 78 -7.76 -17.83 1.60
CA LEU A 78 -6.68 -18.80 1.42
C LEU A 78 -5.30 -18.19 1.73
N LEU A 79 -5.04 -16.95 1.32
CA LEU A 79 -3.79 -16.24 1.59
C LEU A 79 -3.61 -15.87 3.08
N GLU A 80 -4.71 -15.55 3.76
CA GLU A 80 -4.73 -15.26 5.20
C GLU A 80 -4.62 -16.51 6.09
N SER A 81 -4.84 -17.70 5.52
CA SER A 81 -4.84 -18.96 6.27
C SER A 81 -3.48 -19.25 6.91
N THR A 82 -3.50 -19.71 8.17
CA THR A 82 -2.35 -20.27 8.89
C THR A 82 -2.04 -21.71 8.50
N ASN A 83 -3.00 -22.42 7.88
CA ASN A 83 -2.77 -23.76 7.33
C ASN A 83 -1.81 -23.67 6.12
N PRO A 84 -0.65 -24.37 6.14
CA PRO A 84 0.35 -24.26 5.08
C PRO A 84 -0.15 -24.67 3.69
N LEU A 85 -0.98 -25.70 3.59
CA LEU A 85 -1.50 -26.19 2.31
C LEU A 85 -2.47 -25.18 1.68
N ARG A 86 -3.42 -24.67 2.47
CA ARG A 86 -4.33 -23.61 2.01
C ARG A 86 -3.60 -22.34 1.62
N ARG A 87 -2.55 -22.00 2.38
CA ARG A 87 -1.70 -20.86 2.05
C ARG A 87 -0.96 -21.05 0.72
N GLN A 88 -0.47 -22.26 0.44
CA GLN A 88 0.12 -22.59 -0.87
C GLN A 88 -0.89 -22.48 -2.01
N GLU A 89 -2.13 -22.91 -1.82
CA GLU A 89 -3.21 -22.71 -2.80
C GLU A 89 -3.44 -21.22 -3.07
N GLY A 90 -3.51 -20.39 -2.02
CA GLY A 90 -3.62 -18.93 -2.16
C GLY A 90 -2.43 -18.32 -2.92
N GLN A 91 -1.21 -18.75 -2.62
CA GLN A 91 0.01 -18.29 -3.33
C GLN A 91 0.00 -18.67 -4.81
N TYR A 92 -0.64 -19.79 -5.17
CA TYR A 92 -0.83 -20.18 -6.56
C TYR A 92 -1.75 -19.20 -7.28
N ILE A 93 -2.91 -18.89 -6.69
CA ILE A 93 -3.86 -17.91 -7.23
C ILE A 93 -3.18 -16.55 -7.39
N LEU A 94 -2.41 -16.11 -6.39
CA LEU A 94 -1.66 -14.85 -6.46
C LEU A 94 -0.66 -14.83 -7.62
N SER A 95 0.06 -15.94 -7.86
CA SER A 95 0.99 -16.06 -8.98
C SER A 95 0.27 -15.99 -10.34
N GLN A 96 -0.91 -16.62 -10.44
CA GLN A 96 -1.75 -16.51 -11.65
C GLN A 96 -2.25 -15.07 -11.84
N ALA A 97 -2.70 -14.42 -10.77
CA ALA A 97 -3.16 -13.03 -10.78
C ALA A 97 -2.08 -12.06 -11.27
N MET A 98 -0.83 -12.23 -10.82
CA MET A 98 0.31 -11.43 -11.29
C MET A 98 0.54 -11.58 -12.81
N ASN A 99 0.49 -12.81 -13.32
CA ASN A 99 0.64 -13.07 -14.75
C ASN A 99 -0.49 -12.45 -15.56
N TYR A 100 -1.73 -12.66 -15.11
CA TYR A 100 -2.94 -12.09 -15.71
C TYR A 100 -2.86 -10.56 -15.77
N LEU A 101 -2.49 -9.90 -14.67
CA LEU A 101 -2.35 -8.44 -14.61
C LEU A 101 -1.26 -7.92 -15.54
N HIS A 102 -0.11 -8.61 -15.60
CA HIS A 102 0.99 -8.23 -16.50
C HIS A 102 0.59 -8.34 -17.98
N GLU A 103 -0.23 -9.33 -18.33
CA GLU A 103 -0.79 -9.48 -19.68
C GLU A 103 -1.82 -8.39 -19.97
N GLN A 104 -2.73 -8.09 -19.03
CA GLN A 104 -3.73 -7.02 -19.15
C GLN A 104 -3.08 -5.64 -19.30
N GLU A 105 -2.06 -5.32 -18.51
CA GLU A 105 -1.34 -4.05 -18.62
C GLU A 105 -0.71 -3.89 -20.01
N LYS A 106 -0.18 -4.98 -20.60
CA LYS A 106 0.41 -4.96 -21.95
C LYS A 106 -0.62 -4.84 -23.07
N SER A 107 -1.74 -5.54 -22.95
CA SER A 107 -2.74 -5.65 -24.02
C SER A 107 -3.72 -4.48 -24.04
N SER A 108 -4.16 -4.03 -22.87
CA SER A 108 -5.20 -3.01 -22.72
C SER A 108 -4.68 -1.63 -22.31
N GLY A 109 -3.46 -1.57 -21.77
CA GLY A 109 -2.95 -0.35 -21.13
C GLY A 109 -3.75 0.09 -19.91
N ARG A 110 -4.64 -0.77 -19.38
CA ARG A 110 -5.48 -0.47 -18.23
C ARG A 110 -4.64 -0.51 -16.96
N TYR A 111 -4.74 0.57 -16.17
CA TYR A 111 -4.09 0.68 -14.87
C TYR A 111 -5.15 0.82 -13.77
N THR A 112 -5.13 -0.12 -12.82
CA THR A 112 -5.78 0.09 -11.53
C THR A 112 -5.00 1.15 -10.76
N LEU A 113 -5.70 2.09 -10.13
CA LEU A 113 -5.08 3.08 -9.26
C LEU A 113 -5.13 2.63 -7.80
N ARG A 114 -4.00 2.72 -7.08
CA ARG A 114 -3.92 2.44 -5.64
C ARG A 114 -3.79 3.74 -4.87
N ILE A 115 -4.73 4.05 -3.99
CA ILE A 115 -4.70 5.26 -3.15
C ILE A 115 -4.61 4.86 -1.69
N GLY A 116 -3.60 5.35 -0.99
CA GLY A 116 -3.44 5.18 0.45
C GLY A 116 -4.03 6.36 1.19
N LEU A 117 -4.79 6.10 2.24
CA LEU A 117 -5.46 7.09 3.06
C LEU A 117 -4.98 6.96 4.49
N SER A 118 -4.51 8.08 5.05
CA SER A 118 -4.12 8.16 6.44
C SER A 118 -4.54 9.49 7.05
N GLY A 119 -4.56 9.56 8.38
CA GLY A 119 -5.02 10.73 9.12
C GLY A 119 -5.35 10.38 10.56
N PRO A 120 -5.32 11.34 11.49
CA PRO A 120 -5.63 11.08 12.88
C PRO A 120 -7.06 10.55 13.07
N PRO A 121 -7.35 9.87 14.20
CA PRO A 121 -8.72 9.55 14.58
C PRO A 121 -9.60 10.80 14.56
N GLY A 122 -10.82 10.69 14.02
CA GLY A 122 -11.73 11.84 13.92
C GLY A 122 -11.51 12.78 12.72
N ALA A 123 -10.46 12.59 11.92
CA ALA A 123 -10.23 13.37 10.68
C ALA A 123 -11.31 13.15 9.58
N GLY A 124 -12.19 12.17 9.76
CA GLY A 124 -13.28 11.87 8.82
C GLY A 124 -12.89 10.97 7.65
N LYS A 125 -11.89 10.09 7.83
CA LYS A 125 -11.42 9.13 6.80
C LYS A 125 -12.53 8.20 6.28
N SER A 126 -13.25 7.52 7.15
CA SER A 126 -14.33 6.60 6.73
C SER A 126 -15.46 7.34 6.01
N THR A 127 -15.86 8.52 6.50
CA THR A 127 -16.83 9.40 5.83
C THR A 127 -16.33 9.86 4.47
N PHE A 128 -15.03 10.17 4.34
CA PHE A 128 -14.41 10.50 3.07
C PHE A 128 -14.46 9.33 2.09
N ILE A 129 -14.11 8.11 2.53
CA ILE A 129 -14.14 6.91 1.70
C ILE A 129 -15.55 6.61 1.22
N GLU A 130 -16.54 6.68 2.11
CA GLU A 130 -17.94 6.46 1.75
C GLU A 130 -18.41 7.49 0.72
N SER A 131 -18.19 8.78 1.00
CA SER A 131 -18.63 9.90 0.16
C SER A 131 -17.96 9.94 -1.22
N LEU A 132 -16.66 9.63 -1.28
CA LEU A 132 -15.93 9.51 -2.54
C LEU A 132 -16.31 8.23 -3.29
N GLY A 133 -16.32 7.10 -2.58
CA GLY A 133 -16.61 5.78 -3.15
C GLY A 133 -18.01 5.69 -3.74
N SER A 134 -19.02 6.24 -3.06
CA SER A 134 -20.41 6.24 -3.55
C SER A 134 -20.57 7.09 -4.81
N ARG A 135 -19.79 8.17 -4.97
CA ARG A 135 -19.76 8.98 -6.18
C ARG A 135 -19.06 8.31 -7.34
N LEU A 136 -17.92 7.66 -7.06
CA LEU A 136 -17.16 6.93 -8.07
C LEU A 136 -17.88 5.69 -8.59
N THR A 137 -18.66 5.03 -7.75
CA THR A 137 -19.52 3.90 -8.15
C THR A 137 -20.83 4.35 -8.83
N GLY A 138 -21.19 5.64 -8.68
CA GLY A 138 -22.37 6.26 -9.25
C GLY A 138 -23.65 6.09 -8.41
N THR A 139 -23.52 5.70 -7.15
CA THR A 139 -24.61 5.61 -6.17
C THR A 139 -25.04 6.99 -5.65
N THR A 140 -24.09 7.91 -5.49
CA THR A 140 -24.35 9.30 -5.11
C THR A 140 -23.93 10.23 -6.26
N PRO A 141 -24.71 11.26 -6.60
CA PRO A 141 -24.28 12.23 -7.61
C PRO A 141 -23.13 13.13 -7.11
N TRP A 142 -22.33 13.60 -8.05
CA TRP A 142 -21.35 14.66 -7.78
C TRP A 142 -22.06 15.99 -7.53
N LEU A 143 -21.50 16.81 -6.65
CA LEU A 143 -21.97 18.17 -6.45
C LEU A 143 -21.59 19.02 -7.66
N THR A 144 -22.56 19.69 -8.28
CA THR A 144 -22.35 20.72 -9.31
C THR A 144 -22.17 22.07 -8.62
N ASP A 145 -21.31 22.96 -9.13
CA ASP A 145 -21.03 24.32 -8.61
C ASP A 145 -22.24 25.30 -8.67
N GLN A 146 -23.48 24.84 -8.49
CA GLN A 146 -24.72 25.63 -8.58
C GLN A 146 -25.47 25.76 -7.25
N GLU A 147 -25.00 25.18 -6.14
CA GLU A 147 -25.68 25.25 -4.84
C GLU A 147 -24.78 25.82 -3.71
N GLU A 148 -23.94 26.81 -4.00
CA GLU A 148 -23.55 27.76 -2.95
C GLU A 148 -24.70 28.76 -2.78
N THR A 149 -25.67 28.44 -1.93
CA THR A 149 -26.60 29.41 -1.36
C THR A 149 -25.83 30.37 -0.46
N THR A 150 -25.14 31.34 -1.04
CA THR A 150 -24.66 32.52 -0.31
C THR A 150 -25.54 33.70 -0.68
N THR A 151 -26.43 34.04 0.25
CA THR A 151 -27.05 35.36 0.37
C THR A 151 -25.96 36.39 0.65
N GLU A 152 -25.24 36.84 -0.39
CA GLU A 152 -24.62 38.18 -0.54
C GLU A 152 -23.64 38.16 -1.74
N PRO A 153 -23.74 39.12 -2.69
CA PRO A 153 -22.82 39.20 -3.81
C PRO A 153 -21.56 39.98 -3.41
N ASP A 154 -20.46 39.26 -3.16
CA ASP A 154 -19.12 39.88 -3.10
C ASP A 154 -18.52 39.92 -4.52
N GLU A 155 -18.47 41.12 -5.10
CA GLU A 155 -18.03 41.41 -6.49
C GLU A 155 -16.53 41.15 -6.75
N ARG A 156 -15.75 40.66 -5.78
CA ARG A 156 -14.30 40.41 -5.93
C ARG A 156 -13.89 38.97 -6.24
N LYS A 157 -14.83 38.01 -6.33
CA LYS A 157 -14.49 36.65 -6.78
C LYS A 157 -14.23 36.64 -8.29
N LYS A 158 -12.95 36.71 -8.70
CA LYS A 158 -12.51 36.29 -10.05
C LYS A 158 -13.21 34.96 -10.35
N LYS A 159 -14.06 34.91 -11.38
CA LYS A 159 -14.79 33.69 -11.78
C LYS A 159 -13.81 32.54 -11.91
N ALA A 160 -13.76 31.67 -10.91
CA ALA A 160 -12.98 30.45 -10.95
C ALA A 160 -13.49 29.62 -12.15
N LYS A 161 -12.59 28.96 -12.88
CA LYS A 161 -13.02 28.02 -13.92
C LYS A 161 -13.85 26.93 -13.25
N PRO A 162 -15.00 26.54 -13.82
CA PRO A 162 -15.84 25.49 -13.25
C PRO A 162 -15.04 24.19 -13.14
N VAL A 163 -15.20 23.48 -12.02
CA VAL A 163 -14.50 22.23 -11.79
C VAL A 163 -15.16 21.15 -12.65
N PRO A 164 -14.42 20.42 -13.51
CA PRO A 164 -15.00 19.32 -14.30
C PRO A 164 -15.61 18.25 -13.39
N ILE A 165 -16.79 17.76 -13.74
CA ILE A 165 -17.44 16.69 -12.99
C ILE A 165 -16.99 15.34 -13.56
N PRO A 166 -16.50 14.41 -12.71
CA PRO A 166 -16.14 13.08 -13.16
C PRO A 166 -17.36 12.30 -13.70
N THR A 167 -17.23 11.71 -14.88
CA THR A 167 -18.31 10.95 -15.53
C THR A 167 -18.11 9.43 -15.49
N ASP A 168 -16.87 8.99 -15.32
CA ASP A 168 -16.52 7.57 -15.32
C ASP A 168 -17.01 6.88 -14.05
N LYS A 169 -17.56 5.68 -14.21
CA LYS A 169 -17.92 4.79 -13.10
C LYS A 169 -16.78 3.82 -12.84
N HIS A 170 -16.49 3.62 -11.56
CA HIS A 170 -15.39 2.79 -11.09
C HIS A 170 -15.90 1.61 -10.26
N ARG A 171 -15.15 0.51 -10.28
CA ARG A 171 -15.26 -0.58 -9.32
C ARG A 171 -14.23 -0.35 -8.22
N VAL A 172 -14.72 -0.09 -7.01
CA VAL A 172 -13.89 0.39 -5.89
C VAL A 172 -13.67 -0.71 -4.86
N ALA A 173 -12.42 -1.09 -4.62
CA ALA A 173 -12.06 -1.92 -3.47
C ALA A 173 -11.57 -1.03 -2.32
N VAL A 174 -11.98 -1.31 -1.09
CA VAL A 174 -11.55 -0.62 0.13
C VAL A 174 -10.95 -1.66 1.08
N LEU A 175 -9.67 -1.47 1.42
CA LEU A 175 -8.90 -2.36 2.28
C LEU A 175 -8.46 -1.59 3.53
N ALA A 176 -8.86 -2.07 4.71
CA ALA A 176 -8.43 -1.50 5.98
C ALA A 176 -7.14 -2.19 6.48
N ILE A 177 -6.22 -1.40 7.06
CA ILE A 177 -4.99 -1.87 7.70
C ILE A 177 -4.93 -1.32 9.13
N ASP A 178 -5.08 -2.22 10.10
CA ASP A 178 -4.92 -1.93 11.53
C ASP A 178 -3.71 -2.68 12.12
N PRO A 179 -2.63 -1.99 12.53
CA PRO A 179 -1.53 -2.56 13.32
C PRO A 179 -1.96 -3.30 14.59
N SER A 180 -3.01 -2.80 15.24
CA SER A 180 -3.48 -3.26 16.56
C SER A 180 -4.39 -4.49 16.48
N SER A 181 -4.79 -4.89 15.26
CA SER A 181 -5.52 -6.13 15.00
C SER A 181 -4.83 -7.39 15.54
N TYR A 182 -3.52 -7.30 15.80
CA TYR A 182 -2.74 -8.30 16.55
C TYR A 182 -3.35 -8.64 17.92
N ALA A 183 -3.80 -7.63 18.68
CA ALA A 183 -4.29 -7.83 20.05
C ALA A 183 -5.76 -8.29 20.12
N THR A 184 -6.56 -7.94 19.11
CA THR A 184 -8.03 -8.12 19.14
C THR A 184 -8.52 -9.23 18.21
N GLY A 185 -7.64 -9.85 17.41
CA GLY A 185 -8.02 -10.92 16.49
C GLY A 185 -8.79 -10.44 15.26
N GLY A 186 -8.65 -9.15 14.91
CA GLY A 186 -9.34 -8.50 13.80
C GLY A 186 -10.80 -8.12 14.09
N SER A 187 -11.23 -6.96 13.59
CA SER A 187 -12.61 -6.49 13.74
C SER A 187 -13.42 -6.79 12.48
N LEU A 188 -14.20 -7.87 12.51
CA LEU A 188 -15.06 -8.28 11.39
C LEU A 188 -16.23 -7.32 11.12
N LEU A 189 -16.65 -6.52 12.13
CA LEU A 189 -17.91 -5.78 12.11
C LEU A 189 -17.75 -4.25 12.17
N ALA A 190 -16.71 -3.71 12.81
CA ALA A 190 -16.65 -2.27 13.09
C ALA A 190 -16.45 -1.39 11.83
N ASP A 191 -15.80 -1.92 10.79
CA ASP A 191 -15.53 -1.15 9.57
C ASP A 191 -16.75 -1.07 8.63
N LYS A 192 -17.59 -2.13 8.59
CA LYS A 192 -18.81 -2.14 7.77
C LYS A 192 -19.89 -1.20 8.31
N THR A 193 -19.92 -0.96 9.62
CA THR A 193 -20.89 -0.04 10.23
C THR A 193 -20.60 1.44 9.96
N ARG A 194 -19.37 1.77 9.53
CA ARG A 194 -18.95 3.16 9.24
C ARG A 194 -19.08 3.57 7.77
N MET A 195 -19.31 2.61 6.87
CA MET A 195 -19.46 2.81 5.42
C MET A 195 -20.72 2.05 4.94
N PHE A 196 -21.88 2.50 5.40
CA PHE A 196 -23.14 1.79 5.23
C PHE A 196 -23.56 1.68 3.76
N GLU A 197 -23.54 2.79 3.01
CA GLU A 197 -24.00 2.82 1.62
C GLU A 197 -23.04 2.05 0.72
N LEU A 198 -21.75 2.36 0.82
CA LEU A 198 -20.71 1.75 -0.01
C LEU A 198 -20.61 0.23 0.22
N SER A 199 -20.87 -0.26 1.44
CA SER A 199 -20.83 -1.70 1.74
C SER A 199 -21.88 -2.52 0.98
N ARG A 200 -22.97 -1.88 0.55
CA ARG A 200 -24.10 -2.50 -0.16
C ARG A 200 -23.99 -2.37 -1.68
N ASP A 201 -23.07 -1.54 -2.16
CA ASP A 201 -22.89 -1.28 -3.58
C ASP A 201 -22.32 -2.51 -4.30
N PRO A 202 -22.94 -2.99 -5.41
CA PRO A 202 -22.44 -4.11 -6.20
C PRO A 202 -21.05 -3.86 -6.81
N ASN A 203 -20.69 -2.60 -7.09
CA ASN A 203 -19.43 -2.17 -7.65
C ASN A 203 -18.35 -1.90 -6.60
N ALA A 204 -18.69 -1.94 -5.30
CA ALA A 204 -17.73 -1.78 -4.22
C ALA A 204 -17.42 -3.10 -3.50
N TYR A 205 -16.17 -3.26 -3.04
CA TYR A 205 -15.76 -4.36 -2.19
C TYR A 205 -15.01 -3.85 -0.97
N ILE A 206 -15.52 -4.12 0.22
CA ILE A 206 -14.92 -3.66 1.47
C ILE A 206 -14.37 -4.86 2.23
N ARG A 207 -13.07 -4.85 2.51
CA ARG A 207 -12.37 -5.85 3.31
C ARG A 207 -11.85 -5.20 4.61
N PRO A 208 -12.34 -5.61 5.78
CA PRO A 208 -11.76 -5.18 7.06
C PRO A 208 -10.34 -5.74 7.20
N THR A 209 -9.58 -5.21 8.16
CA THR A 209 -8.22 -5.66 8.45
C THR A 209 -8.18 -7.19 8.66
N PRO A 210 -7.21 -7.91 8.07
CA PRO A 210 -7.01 -9.34 8.31
C PRO A 210 -6.88 -9.66 9.80
N SER A 211 -7.47 -10.78 10.21
CA SER A 211 -7.38 -11.29 11.57
C SER A 211 -6.15 -12.20 11.73
N GLY A 212 -5.08 -11.68 12.36
CA GLY A 212 -3.93 -12.47 12.85
C GLY A 212 -2.56 -12.13 12.22
N GLY A 213 -1.52 -12.09 13.07
CA GLY A 213 -0.11 -11.92 12.69
C GLY A 213 0.55 -10.66 13.29
N ASN A 214 1.89 -10.58 13.22
CA ASN A 214 2.63 -9.34 13.55
C ASN A 214 2.26 -8.23 12.54
N LEU A 215 2.59 -6.95 12.82
CA LEU A 215 2.38 -5.82 11.90
C LEU A 215 2.80 -6.11 10.45
N GLY A 216 3.91 -6.84 10.28
CA GLY A 216 4.39 -7.30 8.97
C GLY A 216 3.46 -8.28 8.26
N GLY A 217 2.84 -9.23 8.99
CA GLY A 217 1.87 -10.18 8.45
C GLY A 217 0.61 -9.50 7.90
N VAL A 218 0.14 -8.43 8.56
CA VAL A 218 -0.99 -7.60 8.11
C VAL A 218 -0.63 -6.87 6.81
N ALA A 219 0.56 -6.26 6.75
CA ALA A 219 1.04 -5.60 5.54
C ALA A 219 1.23 -6.60 4.38
N ARG A 220 1.76 -7.81 4.67
CA ARG A 220 1.86 -8.92 3.72
C ARG A 220 0.52 -9.25 3.11
N SER A 221 -0.46 -9.59 3.94
CA SER A 221 -1.79 -10.00 3.47
C SER A 221 -2.47 -8.88 2.66
N THR A 222 -2.24 -7.63 3.02
CA THR A 222 -2.84 -6.50 2.29
C THR A 222 -2.26 -6.34 0.88
N ASN A 223 -0.93 -6.44 0.72
CA ASN A 223 -0.29 -6.39 -0.60
C ASN A 223 -0.81 -7.47 -1.55
N GLU A 224 -0.99 -8.70 -1.05
CA GLU A 224 -1.55 -9.81 -1.82
C GLU A 224 -3.02 -9.55 -2.17
N THR A 225 -3.78 -9.00 -1.21
CA THR A 225 -5.19 -8.63 -1.40
C THR A 225 -5.37 -7.53 -2.45
N VAL A 226 -4.48 -6.52 -2.48
CA VAL A 226 -4.48 -5.48 -3.54
C VAL A 226 -4.39 -6.15 -4.91
N LEU A 227 -3.43 -7.06 -5.11
CA LEU A 227 -3.24 -7.77 -6.39
C LEU A 227 -4.46 -8.61 -6.77
N LEU A 228 -5.10 -9.29 -5.81
CA LEU A 228 -6.33 -10.05 -6.09
C LEU A 228 -7.51 -9.14 -6.46
N CYS A 229 -7.65 -7.99 -5.81
CA CYS A 229 -8.68 -7.00 -6.15
C CYS A 229 -8.46 -6.50 -7.59
N GLU A 230 -7.24 -6.13 -7.95
CA GLU A 230 -6.88 -5.74 -9.32
C GLU A 230 -7.24 -6.82 -10.33
N ALA A 231 -6.84 -8.07 -10.07
CA ALA A 231 -7.09 -9.18 -10.98
C ALA A 231 -8.58 -9.53 -11.14
N SER A 232 -9.41 -9.19 -10.14
CA SER A 232 -10.87 -9.31 -10.21
C SER A 232 -11.59 -8.13 -10.87
N GLY A 233 -10.83 -7.20 -11.45
CA GLY A 233 -11.35 -6.11 -12.27
C GLY A 233 -11.77 -4.85 -11.49
N TYR A 234 -11.30 -4.68 -10.25
CA TYR A 234 -11.37 -3.39 -9.57
C TYR A 234 -10.31 -2.45 -10.15
N ASP A 235 -10.72 -1.26 -10.58
CA ASP A 235 -9.86 -0.25 -11.20
C ASP A 235 -9.45 0.86 -10.22
N LEU A 236 -10.01 0.86 -9.02
CA LEU A 236 -9.57 1.66 -7.88
C LEU A 236 -9.46 0.79 -6.62
N VAL A 237 -8.31 0.83 -5.96
CA VAL A 237 -8.09 0.22 -4.65
C VAL A 237 -7.71 1.31 -3.65
N LEU A 238 -8.58 1.53 -2.66
CA LEU A 238 -8.37 2.41 -1.52
C LEU A 238 -7.82 1.59 -0.37
N VAL A 239 -6.73 2.06 0.23
CA VAL A 239 -6.08 1.42 1.38
C VAL A 239 -6.08 2.40 2.54
N GLU A 240 -6.86 2.13 3.58
CA GLU A 240 -6.99 2.99 4.77
C GLU A 240 -6.16 2.47 5.94
N THR A 241 -5.47 3.37 6.65
CA THR A 241 -4.95 3.06 8.00
C THR A 241 -6.04 3.21 9.06
N VAL A 242 -6.23 2.16 9.86
CA VAL A 242 -7.12 2.17 11.02
C VAL A 242 -6.27 2.24 12.30
N GLY A 243 -6.69 3.07 13.25
CA GLY A 243 -6.09 3.15 14.58
C GLY A 243 -4.86 4.07 14.71
N VAL A 244 -4.18 3.93 15.85
CA VAL A 244 -2.95 4.65 16.22
C VAL A 244 -1.77 3.67 16.13
N GLY A 245 -0.92 3.80 15.12
CA GLY A 245 0.23 2.89 14.95
C GLY A 245 1.07 3.24 13.73
N GLN A 246 2.29 2.72 13.62
CA GLN A 246 3.25 3.03 12.53
C GLN A 246 2.91 2.31 11.21
N SER A 247 1.64 2.24 10.81
CA SER A 247 1.22 1.65 9.52
C SER A 247 1.32 2.63 8.36
N GLU A 248 1.49 3.92 8.61
CA GLU A 248 1.31 4.92 7.57
C GLU A 248 2.42 4.86 6.51
N THR A 249 3.65 4.58 6.93
CA THR A 249 4.78 4.34 6.01
C THR A 249 4.58 3.06 5.20
N ALA A 250 4.07 2.00 5.83
CA ALA A 250 3.75 0.76 5.13
C ALA A 250 2.68 0.98 4.05
N VAL A 251 1.65 1.79 4.34
CA VAL A 251 0.64 2.18 3.34
C VAL A 251 1.25 3.03 2.23
N ALA A 252 2.10 4.00 2.58
CA ALA A 252 2.79 4.83 1.58
C ALA A 252 3.72 4.03 0.65
N ASP A 253 4.16 2.84 1.07
CA ASP A 253 5.01 1.92 0.30
C ASP A 253 4.22 0.85 -0.49
N MET A 254 2.89 0.84 -0.42
CA MET A 254 2.05 -0.10 -1.21
C MET A 254 1.14 0.56 -2.24
N VAL A 255 0.96 1.87 -2.16
CA VAL A 255 0.02 2.63 -3.01
C VAL A 255 0.75 3.48 -4.06
N ASP A 256 0.02 3.89 -5.10
CA ASP A 256 0.55 4.78 -6.12
C ASP A 256 0.53 6.23 -5.64
N LEU A 257 -0.56 6.63 -4.98
CA LEU A 257 -0.82 7.97 -4.45
C LEU A 257 -1.11 7.88 -2.94
N PHE A 258 -0.41 8.65 -2.13
CA PHE A 258 -0.66 8.71 -0.68
C PHE A 258 -1.33 10.03 -0.28
N VAL A 259 -2.49 9.94 0.36
CA VAL A 259 -3.34 11.06 0.75
C VAL A 259 -3.44 11.14 2.27
N LEU A 260 -3.08 12.31 2.80
CA LEU A 260 -3.16 12.61 4.23
C LEU A 260 -4.39 13.47 4.51
N ILE A 261 -5.33 12.95 5.29
CA ILE A 261 -6.57 13.63 5.69
C ILE A 261 -6.38 14.21 7.09
N ILE A 262 -6.58 15.52 7.23
CA ILE A 262 -6.41 16.25 8.49
C ILE A 262 -7.67 17.05 8.83
N PRO A 263 -8.04 17.19 10.12
CA PRO A 263 -9.14 18.05 10.53
C PRO A 263 -8.73 19.54 10.52
N PRO A 264 -9.70 20.47 10.56
CA PRO A 264 -9.43 21.92 10.50
C PRO A 264 -9.20 22.55 11.89
N ALA A 265 -9.55 21.83 12.96
CA ALA A 265 -9.41 22.28 14.34
C ALA A 265 -8.72 21.18 15.16
N GLY A 266 -7.48 21.46 15.56
CA GLY A 266 -6.60 20.58 16.34
C GLY A 266 -5.31 21.32 16.66
N GLY A 267 -5.39 22.28 17.59
CA GLY A 267 -4.34 23.28 17.87
C GLY A 267 -2.97 22.74 18.29
N ASP A 268 -2.88 21.46 18.67
CA ASP A 268 -1.63 20.77 19.00
C ASP A 268 -1.28 19.63 18.02
N GLU A 269 -2.06 19.46 16.94
CA GLU A 269 -1.91 18.31 16.03
C GLU A 269 -0.70 18.40 15.10
N TYR A 270 -0.02 19.55 15.00
CA TYR A 270 1.31 19.56 14.37
C TYR A 270 2.31 18.64 15.10
N GLN A 271 2.12 18.38 16.40
CA GLN A 271 2.86 17.36 17.16
C GLN A 271 2.22 15.95 17.04
N GLY A 272 0.91 15.86 16.78
CA GLY A 272 0.17 14.59 16.62
C GLY A 272 0.31 13.95 15.24
N ILE A 273 0.51 14.75 14.19
CA ILE A 273 0.97 14.28 12.89
C ILE A 273 2.44 13.95 13.03
N LYS A 274 2.72 12.67 13.26
CA LYS A 274 4.07 12.11 13.42
C LYS A 274 5.01 12.76 12.41
N ARG A 275 6.04 13.47 12.91
CA ARG A 275 7.18 13.93 12.08
C ARG A 275 7.57 12.81 11.12
N GLY A 276 7.47 13.08 9.82
CA GLY A 276 7.72 12.10 8.75
C GLY A 276 6.52 11.79 7.86
N ILE A 277 5.28 11.71 8.35
CA ILE A 277 4.15 11.27 7.49
C ILE A 277 3.76 12.29 6.43
N VAL A 278 3.86 13.59 6.74
CA VAL A 278 3.60 14.68 5.78
C VAL A 278 4.55 14.58 4.58
N GLU A 279 5.78 14.11 4.80
CA GLU A 279 6.79 13.95 3.73
C GLU A 279 6.42 12.82 2.75
N TYR A 280 5.55 11.89 3.16
CA TYR A 280 5.02 10.84 2.29
C TYR A 280 3.78 11.30 1.52
N ALA A 281 3.11 12.39 1.92
CA ALA A 281 1.87 12.86 1.33
C ALA A 281 2.08 13.42 -0.09
N ASP A 282 1.34 12.86 -1.03
CA ASP A 282 1.22 13.38 -2.39
C ASP A 282 0.10 14.42 -2.48
N ILE A 283 -0.93 14.31 -1.64
CA ILE A 283 -2.00 15.29 -1.44
C ILE A 283 -2.34 15.34 0.05
N VAL A 284 -2.50 16.55 0.60
CA VAL A 284 -3.04 16.78 1.94
C VAL A 284 -4.46 17.31 1.81
N LEU A 285 -5.42 16.66 2.46
CA LEU A 285 -6.82 17.07 2.50
C LEU A 285 -7.15 17.63 3.87
N VAL A 286 -7.47 18.91 3.93
CA VAL A 286 -8.10 19.50 5.11
C VAL A 286 -9.59 19.24 5.00
N ASN A 287 -10.07 18.24 5.74
CA ASN A 287 -11.45 17.79 5.74
C ASN A 287 -12.32 18.66 6.67
N LYS A 288 -13.64 18.45 6.63
CA LYS A 288 -14.63 19.23 7.40
C LYS A 288 -14.56 20.73 7.12
N ALA A 289 -14.19 21.10 5.88
CA ALA A 289 -14.16 22.49 5.43
C ALA A 289 -15.58 22.96 5.09
N ASP A 290 -16.42 23.07 6.12
CA ASP A 290 -17.84 23.44 6.03
C ASP A 290 -18.28 24.20 7.28
N GLY A 291 -19.35 24.99 7.15
CA GLY A 291 -19.91 25.81 8.24
C GLY A 291 -18.87 26.64 8.98
N ASP A 292 -18.93 26.61 10.31
CA ASP A 292 -18.02 27.33 11.21
C ASP A 292 -16.56 26.86 11.12
N LEU A 293 -16.32 25.67 10.57
CA LEU A 293 -14.99 25.08 10.41
C LEU A 293 -14.30 25.50 9.10
N LEU A 294 -14.99 26.19 8.19
CA LEU A 294 -14.40 26.63 6.92
C LEU A 294 -13.24 27.61 7.13
N ALA A 295 -13.41 28.63 7.97
CA ALA A 295 -12.36 29.62 8.24
C ALA A 295 -11.13 29.02 8.96
N PRO A 296 -11.26 28.15 9.97
CA PRO A 296 -10.16 27.33 10.49
C PRO A 296 -9.49 26.46 9.42
N ALA A 297 -10.27 25.80 8.56
CA ALA A 297 -9.75 24.93 7.51
C ALA A 297 -8.83 25.68 6.53
N HIS A 298 -9.23 26.88 6.12
CA HIS A 298 -8.40 27.75 5.28
C HIS A 298 -7.07 28.13 5.94
N ARG A 299 -7.09 28.44 7.24
CA ARG A 299 -5.86 28.76 8.00
C ARG A 299 -4.89 27.59 8.01
N ILE A 300 -5.37 26.40 8.37
CA ILE A 300 -4.58 25.17 8.34
C ILE A 300 -4.05 24.88 6.93
N ALA A 301 -4.88 25.04 5.89
CA ALA A 301 -4.43 24.81 4.52
C ALA A 301 -3.26 25.72 4.10
N ILE A 302 -3.28 26.99 4.52
CA ILE A 302 -2.18 27.94 4.26
C ILE A 302 -0.90 27.52 4.99
N GLU A 303 -1.01 27.07 6.24
CA GLU A 303 0.13 26.63 7.03
C GLU A 303 0.79 25.38 6.43
N TYR A 304 0.01 24.35 6.07
CA TYR A 304 0.54 23.15 5.41
C TYR A 304 1.11 23.47 4.03
N ASN A 305 0.46 24.31 3.23
CA ASN A 305 0.97 24.68 1.91
C ASN A 305 2.28 25.45 2.00
N SER A 306 2.45 26.26 3.06
CA SER A 306 3.71 26.94 3.36
C SER A 306 4.79 25.95 3.79
N ALA A 307 4.48 24.98 4.65
CA ALA A 307 5.42 23.95 5.09
C ALA A 307 5.89 23.04 3.95
N LEU A 308 4.98 22.60 3.07
CA LEU A 308 5.27 21.73 1.93
C LEU A 308 6.26 22.35 0.92
N LYS A 309 6.40 23.69 0.88
CA LYS A 309 7.39 24.37 0.01
C LYS A 309 8.83 24.06 0.38
N TYR A 310 9.09 23.77 1.65
CA TYR A 310 10.43 23.52 2.18
C TYR A 310 10.78 22.03 2.20
N GLN A 311 9.81 21.16 1.95
CA GLN A 311 10.04 19.73 1.89
C GLN A 311 10.73 19.34 0.58
N ARG A 312 11.65 18.37 0.69
CA ARG A 312 12.24 17.75 -0.49
C ARG A 312 11.15 17.00 -1.24
N ARG A 313 11.08 17.22 -2.55
CA ARG A 313 10.12 16.49 -3.40
C ARG A 313 10.43 14.98 -3.34
N ARG A 314 9.46 14.19 -2.87
CA ARG A 314 9.50 12.72 -2.94
C ARG A 314 9.49 12.24 -4.40
N ARG A 315 8.76 12.95 -5.25
CA ARG A 315 8.57 12.64 -6.67
C ARG A 315 9.08 13.80 -7.52
N PRO A 316 9.95 13.56 -8.53
CA PRO A 316 10.52 14.64 -9.33
C PRO A 316 9.47 15.53 -10.01
N ASN A 317 8.44 14.90 -10.58
CA ASN A 317 7.44 15.55 -11.43
C ASN A 317 6.11 15.84 -10.72
N TRP A 318 6.01 15.59 -9.41
CA TRP A 318 4.81 15.86 -8.64
C TRP A 318 5.11 16.76 -7.45
N ARG A 319 4.31 17.81 -7.31
CA ARG A 319 4.35 18.70 -6.16
C ARG A 319 3.17 18.39 -5.25
N PRO A 320 3.41 18.06 -3.97
CA PRO A 320 2.34 17.93 -3.00
C PRO A 320 1.51 19.21 -2.90
N GLU A 321 0.20 19.03 -2.77
CA GLU A 321 -0.77 20.11 -2.70
C GLU A 321 -1.70 19.91 -1.51
N VAL A 322 -2.19 21.03 -0.96
CA VAL A 322 -3.19 21.04 0.10
C VAL A 322 -4.52 21.46 -0.47
N MET A 323 -5.55 20.65 -0.28
CA MET A 323 -6.91 20.90 -0.76
C MET A 323 -7.90 20.91 0.40
N LEU A 324 -8.98 21.66 0.24
CA LEU A 324 -10.09 21.73 1.20
C LEU A 324 -11.21 20.82 0.71
N VAL A 325 -11.75 20.01 1.61
CA VAL A 325 -12.89 19.13 1.31
C VAL A 325 -13.88 19.12 2.47
N SER A 326 -15.16 18.97 2.17
CA SER A 326 -16.14 18.47 3.12
C SER A 326 -16.59 17.10 2.64
N SER A 327 -16.19 16.06 3.36
CA SER A 327 -16.66 14.70 3.06
C SER A 327 -18.17 14.58 3.25
N TYR A 328 -18.74 15.33 4.20
CA TYR A 328 -20.17 15.31 4.51
C TYR A 328 -20.99 15.98 3.40
N MET A 329 -20.61 17.20 3.00
CA MET A 329 -21.33 17.96 1.97
C MET A 329 -20.96 17.49 0.55
N GLY A 330 -19.81 16.84 0.37
CA GLY A 330 -19.24 16.49 -0.93
C GLY A 330 -18.50 17.63 -1.62
N THR A 331 -18.39 18.81 -0.99
CA THR A 331 -17.64 19.95 -1.54
C THR A 331 -16.15 19.63 -1.63
N GLY A 332 -15.50 20.09 -2.71
CA GLY A 332 -14.09 19.83 -2.98
C GLY A 332 -13.76 18.41 -3.49
N LEU A 333 -14.67 17.43 -3.39
CA LEU A 333 -14.44 16.07 -3.91
C LEU A 333 -14.25 16.00 -5.44
N PRO A 334 -15.01 16.74 -6.28
CA PRO A 334 -14.75 16.77 -7.73
C PRO A 334 -13.34 17.27 -8.05
N ALA A 335 -12.92 18.36 -7.39
CA ALA A 335 -11.59 18.94 -7.57
C ALA A 335 -10.48 17.96 -7.14
N PHE A 336 -10.66 17.31 -5.98
CA PHE A 336 -9.76 16.27 -5.52
C PHE A 336 -9.63 15.15 -6.55
N TRP A 337 -10.74 14.60 -7.05
CA TRP A 337 -10.68 13.50 -8.00
C TRP A 337 -10.01 13.88 -9.32
N ASN A 338 -10.28 15.08 -9.84
CA ASN A 338 -9.58 15.58 -11.02
C ASN A 338 -8.07 15.66 -10.78
N ARG A 339 -7.64 16.09 -9.58
CA ARG A 339 -6.22 16.11 -9.22
C ARG A 339 -5.61 14.70 -9.17
N VAL A 340 -6.37 13.72 -8.70
CA VAL A 340 -5.99 12.29 -8.73
C VAL A 340 -5.83 11.80 -10.19
N LEU A 341 -6.73 12.18 -11.08
CA LEU A 341 -6.62 11.82 -12.51
C LEU A 341 -5.42 12.49 -13.18
N GLU A 342 -5.12 13.75 -12.85
CA GLU A 342 -3.90 14.43 -13.30
C GLU A 342 -2.64 13.71 -12.80
N PHE A 343 -2.60 13.32 -11.53
CA PHE A 343 -1.52 12.51 -10.98
C PHE A 343 -1.31 11.24 -11.79
N LYS A 344 -2.39 10.49 -12.02
CA LYS A 344 -2.36 9.23 -12.76
C LYS A 344 -1.84 9.44 -14.19
N ALA A 345 -2.37 10.43 -14.90
CA ALA A 345 -1.97 10.74 -16.28
C ALA A 345 -0.47 11.12 -16.37
N GLN A 346 0.00 11.99 -15.47
CA GLN A 346 1.40 12.40 -15.44
C GLN A 346 2.34 11.22 -15.17
N HIS A 347 2.03 10.38 -14.18
CA HIS A 347 2.91 9.26 -13.79
C HIS A 347 2.90 8.09 -14.78
N ILE A 348 1.81 7.91 -15.53
CA ILE A 348 1.78 6.96 -16.65
C ILE A 348 2.64 7.51 -17.80
N ALA A 349 2.47 8.79 -18.16
CA ALA A 349 3.20 9.40 -19.26
C ALA A 349 4.73 9.42 -19.03
N THR A 350 5.17 9.60 -17.78
CA THR A 350 6.59 9.57 -17.40
C THR A 350 7.12 8.17 -17.11
N ASN A 351 6.28 7.13 -17.18
CA ASN A 351 6.59 5.74 -16.76
C ASN A 351 7.08 5.64 -15.29
N GLU A 352 6.78 6.65 -14.48
CA GLU A 352 7.13 6.69 -13.06
C GLU A 352 6.30 5.68 -12.26
N LEU A 353 5.02 5.49 -12.62
CA LEU A 353 4.12 4.56 -11.95
C LEU A 353 4.70 3.13 -11.92
N GLN A 354 5.15 2.63 -13.07
CA GLN A 354 5.73 1.30 -13.24
C GLN A 354 7.06 1.19 -12.49
N SER A 355 7.87 2.25 -12.47
CA SER A 355 9.12 2.31 -11.72
C SER A 355 8.88 2.21 -10.21
N ILE A 356 7.86 2.90 -9.70
CA ILE A 356 7.43 2.86 -8.30
C ILE A 356 6.97 1.45 -7.94
N ARG A 357 6.03 0.87 -8.70
CA ARG A 357 5.51 -0.48 -8.43
C ARG A 357 6.60 -1.55 -8.44
N LYS A 358 7.56 -1.48 -9.37
CA LYS A 358 8.73 -2.40 -9.37
C LYS A 358 9.58 -2.26 -8.11
N LYS A 359 9.74 -1.04 -7.57
CA LYS A 359 10.44 -0.83 -6.29
C LYS A 359 9.63 -1.42 -5.13
N GLN A 360 8.32 -1.17 -5.09
CA GLN A 360 7.41 -1.71 -4.08
C GLN A 360 7.46 -3.24 -4.06
N MET A 361 7.37 -3.91 -5.21
CA MET A 361 7.49 -5.37 -5.31
C MET A 361 8.79 -5.91 -4.70
N LYS A 362 9.92 -5.22 -4.90
CA LYS A 362 11.19 -5.60 -4.26
C LYS A 362 11.13 -5.43 -2.74
N VAL A 363 10.56 -4.33 -2.26
CA VAL A 363 10.37 -4.09 -0.82
C VAL A 363 9.48 -5.18 -0.21
N TRP A 364 8.38 -5.51 -0.87
CA TRP A 364 7.45 -6.55 -0.42
C TRP A 364 8.13 -7.92 -0.34
N MET A 365 8.92 -8.29 -1.37
CA MET A 365 9.69 -9.54 -1.36
C MET A 365 10.67 -9.60 -0.18
N TRP A 366 11.42 -8.52 0.09
CA TRP A 366 12.33 -8.48 1.23
C TRP A 366 11.62 -8.55 2.58
N ASN A 367 10.43 -7.92 2.70
CA ASN A 367 9.60 -8.05 3.89
C ASN A 367 9.13 -9.51 4.07
N TYR A 368 8.77 -10.20 2.99
CA TYR A 368 8.41 -11.64 3.06
C TYR A 368 9.54 -12.50 3.53
N ILE A 369 10.76 -12.24 3.05
CA ILE A 369 11.96 -12.94 3.51
C ILE A 369 12.16 -12.68 5.00
N LYS A 370 12.16 -11.41 5.43
CA LYS A 370 12.40 -11.02 6.82
C LYS A 370 11.44 -11.71 7.79
N GLU A 371 10.14 -11.62 7.50
CA GLU A 371 9.09 -12.25 8.30
C GLU A 371 9.14 -13.79 8.23
N GLY A 372 9.36 -14.36 7.04
CA GLY A 372 9.42 -15.82 6.88
C GLY A 372 10.61 -16.44 7.60
N VAL A 373 11.76 -15.76 7.62
CA VAL A 373 12.93 -16.14 8.43
C VAL A 373 12.60 -16.02 9.92
N TRP A 374 11.93 -14.94 10.32
CA TRP A 374 11.53 -14.73 11.72
C TRP A 374 10.54 -15.80 12.23
N ASP A 375 9.58 -16.20 11.41
CA ASP A 375 8.63 -17.27 11.74
C ASP A 375 9.36 -18.61 11.89
N GLN A 376 10.29 -18.93 10.97
CA GLN A 376 11.12 -20.13 11.07
C GLN A 376 12.02 -20.11 12.31
N PHE A 377 12.60 -18.96 12.63
CA PHE A 377 13.44 -18.77 13.81
C PHE A 377 12.67 -19.05 15.10
N ARG A 378 11.46 -18.48 15.25
CA ARG A 378 10.59 -18.71 16.42
C ARG A 378 10.05 -20.13 16.51
N ALA A 379 9.88 -20.81 15.38
CA ALA A 379 9.44 -22.20 15.33
C ALA A 379 10.57 -23.21 15.57
N HIS A 380 11.84 -22.78 15.52
CA HIS A 380 12.99 -23.67 15.61
C HIS A 380 13.05 -24.36 16.98
N PRO A 381 13.15 -25.70 17.06
CA PRO A 381 13.06 -26.44 18.32
C PRO A 381 14.08 -26.01 19.38
N LYS A 382 15.36 -25.83 18.99
CA LYS A 382 16.41 -25.36 19.91
C LYS A 382 16.14 -23.96 20.44
N ILE A 383 15.61 -23.07 19.60
CA ILE A 383 15.27 -21.71 20.01
C ILE A 383 14.13 -21.74 21.01
N ARG A 384 13.09 -22.53 20.77
CA ARG A 384 11.97 -22.69 21.71
C ARG A 384 12.39 -23.22 23.08
N LEU A 385 13.45 -24.04 23.15
CA LEU A 385 13.97 -24.57 24.40
C LEU A 385 14.81 -23.53 25.16
N GLU A 386 15.69 -22.81 24.46
CA GLU A 386 16.69 -21.92 25.10
C GLU A 386 16.21 -20.47 25.29
N LEU A 387 15.20 -20.03 24.52
CA LEU A 387 14.80 -18.62 24.46
C LEU A 387 14.39 -18.06 25.82
N ALA A 388 13.58 -18.80 26.59
CA ALA A 388 13.08 -18.32 27.88
C ALA A 388 14.20 -18.09 28.91
N GLU A 389 15.22 -18.95 28.91
CA GLU A 389 16.36 -18.80 29.82
C GLU A 389 17.28 -17.65 29.37
N ILE A 390 17.51 -17.49 28.07
CA ILE A 390 18.30 -16.38 27.55
C ILE A 390 17.60 -15.03 27.79
N GLU A 391 16.28 -14.95 27.63
CA GLU A 391 15.49 -13.76 27.98
C GLU A 391 15.61 -13.44 29.48
N ARG A 392 15.51 -14.46 30.36
CA ARG A 392 15.72 -14.29 31.80
C ARG A 392 17.10 -13.72 32.13
N GLN A 393 18.16 -14.21 31.49
CA GLN A 393 19.52 -13.72 31.69
C GLN A 393 19.67 -12.25 31.26
N VAL A 394 18.99 -11.84 30.18
CA VAL A 394 18.98 -10.45 29.75
C VAL A 394 18.22 -9.56 30.74
N GLU A 395 17.04 -9.99 31.19
CA GLU A 395 16.22 -9.27 32.17
C GLU A 395 16.93 -9.11 33.52
N ALA A 396 17.68 -10.13 33.95
CA ALA A 396 18.49 -10.12 35.17
C ALA A 396 19.79 -9.31 35.04
N GLY A 397 20.15 -8.86 33.82
CA GLY A 397 21.41 -8.17 33.55
C GLY A 397 22.65 -9.09 33.57
N GLU A 398 22.46 -10.41 33.54
CA GLU A 398 23.51 -11.43 33.49
C GLU A 398 24.14 -11.52 32.07
N MET A 399 23.36 -11.17 31.03
CA MET A 399 23.81 -11.12 29.64
C MET A 399 23.28 -9.86 28.93
N ALA A 400 24.09 -9.25 28.08
CA ALA A 400 23.64 -8.11 27.28
C ALA A 400 22.78 -8.56 26.08
N PRO A 401 21.82 -7.72 25.60
CA PRO A 401 20.93 -8.09 24.48
C PRO A 401 21.64 -8.47 23.17
N GLY A 402 22.79 -7.83 22.86
CA GLY A 402 23.55 -8.11 21.64
C GLY A 402 24.13 -9.54 21.61
N PRO A 403 24.95 -9.92 22.59
CA PRO A 403 25.45 -11.30 22.74
C PRO A 403 24.34 -12.36 22.82
N ALA A 404 23.26 -12.08 23.56
CA ALA A 404 22.10 -12.97 23.65
C ALA A 404 21.47 -13.23 22.26
N ALA A 405 21.30 -12.18 21.46
CA ALA A 405 20.80 -12.30 20.09
C ALA A 405 21.78 -13.08 19.20
N GLU A 406 23.09 -12.84 19.30
CA GLU A 406 24.10 -13.61 18.55
C GLU A 406 24.07 -15.10 18.90
N GLN A 407 23.96 -15.45 20.19
CA GLN A 407 23.83 -16.83 20.64
C GLN A 407 22.59 -17.51 20.07
N LEU A 408 21.43 -16.84 20.11
CA LEU A 408 20.20 -17.37 19.50
C LEU A 408 20.33 -17.52 17.97
N VAL A 409 20.97 -16.57 17.28
CA VAL A 409 21.23 -16.67 15.84
C VAL A 409 22.17 -17.83 15.51
N GLN A 410 23.19 -18.08 16.33
CA GLN A 410 24.07 -19.25 16.18
C GLN A 410 23.31 -20.55 16.40
N LEU A 411 22.48 -20.64 17.45
CA LEU A 411 21.63 -21.80 17.72
C LEU A 411 20.67 -22.12 16.56
N PHE A 412 20.16 -21.09 15.88
CA PHE A 412 19.34 -21.24 14.69
C PHE A 412 20.14 -21.70 13.47
N SER A 413 21.38 -21.22 13.31
CA SER A 413 22.25 -21.57 12.17
C SER A 413 22.87 -22.97 12.28
N GLN A 414 22.99 -23.47 13.51
CA GLN A 414 23.47 -24.82 13.81
C GLN A 414 22.33 -25.84 13.66
N THR A 415 21.97 -26.18 12.41
CA THR A 415 21.13 -27.35 12.11
C THR A 415 21.80 -28.63 12.64
N PRO A 416 21.05 -29.63 13.14
CA PRO A 416 21.56 -31.00 13.20
C PRO A 416 21.91 -31.54 11.80
#